data_AF-G3MNZ8-F1
#
_entry.id   AF-G3MNZ8-F1
#
_cell.length_a   1.000
_cell.length_b   1.000
_cell.length_c   1.000
_cell.angle_alpha   90.00
_cell.angle_beta   90.00
_cell.angle_gamma   90.00
#
_symmetry.space_group_name_H-M   'P 1'
#
loop_
_entity.id
_entity.type
_entity.pdbx_description
1 polymer ?
#
loop_
_entity_poly.entity_id
_entity_poly.type
_entity_poly.pdbx_seq_one_letter_code
_entity_poly.pdbx_strand_id
1 'polypeptide(L)'
;MKKVPMLLLIFGAEVAMATRFSMMRDESLHCQDGECFFRGYEVKVGVSVEMEKPCEEWDLQKSEQYPEVFVKGCDGKVVSERTLPKYIDQNETNVWPSCCQK
;
A
#
# COMPACT_ATOMS: atom_id res chain seq x y z
N MET A 1 52.47 5.59 9.87
CA MET A 1 51.29 6.20 9.20
C MET A 1 50.09 5.32 9.51
N LYS A 2 49.13 5.80 10.33
CA LYS A 2 47.96 5.01 10.76
C LYS A 2 46.91 5.00 9.65
N LYS A 3 46.54 3.82 9.17
CA LYS A 3 45.43 3.62 8.21
C LYS A 3 44.13 3.61 9.01
N VAL A 4 43.27 4.60 8.80
CA VAL A 4 41.92 4.64 9.38
C VAL A 4 40.98 3.95 8.38
N PRO A 5 40.31 2.84 8.75
CA PRO A 5 39.31 2.26 7.87
C PRO A 5 38.06 3.14 7.92
N MET A 6 37.71 3.73 6.79
CA MET A 6 36.49 4.50 6.62
C MET A 6 35.32 3.52 6.42
N LEU A 7 34.48 3.38 7.45
CA LEU A 7 33.28 2.56 7.41
C LEU A 7 32.15 3.37 6.75
N LEU A 8 31.77 3.00 5.53
CA LEU A 8 30.58 3.55 4.85
C LEU A 8 29.35 2.78 5.33
N LEU A 9 28.56 3.40 6.23
CA LEU A 9 27.22 2.94 6.57
C LEU A 9 26.26 3.40 5.47
N ILE A 10 25.90 2.48 4.58
CA ILE A 10 24.83 2.71 3.60
C ILE A 10 23.52 2.35 4.32
N PHE A 11 22.83 3.35 4.87
CA PHE A 11 21.45 3.17 5.29
C PHE A 11 20.58 3.17 4.03
N GLY A 12 20.15 1.97 3.61
CA GLY A 12 19.11 1.81 2.61
C GLY A 12 17.78 2.29 3.20
N ALA A 13 17.42 3.54 2.95
CA ALA A 13 16.06 4.00 3.17
C ALA A 13 15.22 3.50 1.99
N GLU A 14 14.45 2.44 2.19
CA GLU A 14 13.42 2.05 1.24
C GLU A 14 12.36 3.15 1.22
N VAL A 15 12.31 3.89 0.12
CA VAL A 15 11.39 5.01 -0.03
C VAL A 15 10.00 4.45 -0.31
N ALA A 16 9.12 4.50 0.68
CA ALA A 16 7.70 4.21 0.47
C ALA A 16 7.12 5.21 -0.53
N MET A 17 6.66 4.73 -1.69
CA MET A 17 5.92 5.57 -2.63
C MET A 17 4.43 5.59 -2.24
N ALA A 18 3.86 6.78 -2.14
CA ALA A 18 2.42 6.95 -1.97
C ALA A 18 1.75 7.18 -3.34
N THR A 19 0.81 6.31 -3.70
CA THR A 19 -0.04 6.43 -4.89
C THR A 19 -1.49 6.69 -4.48
N ARG A 20 -2.25 7.44 -5.28
CA ARG A 20 -3.67 7.76 -5.03
C ARG A 20 -4.55 7.09 -6.07
N PHE A 21 -5.61 6.43 -5.60
CA PHE A 21 -6.63 5.81 -6.43
C PHE A 21 -7.98 6.44 -6.13
N SER A 22 -8.77 6.69 -7.17
CA SER A 22 -10.08 7.33 -7.06
C SER A 22 -11.14 6.53 -7.79
N MET A 23 -12.36 6.47 -7.24
CA MET A 23 -13.47 5.74 -7.85
C MET A 23 -13.80 6.23 -9.27
N MET A 24 -13.50 7.50 -9.57
CA MET A 24 -13.75 8.09 -10.90
C MET A 24 -12.73 7.68 -11.97
N ARG A 25 -11.56 7.17 -11.58
CA ARG A 25 -10.44 6.89 -12.49
C ARG A 25 -9.97 5.45 -12.43
N ASP A 26 -10.24 4.77 -11.32
CA ASP A 26 -9.68 3.47 -11.00
C ASP A 26 -10.79 2.47 -10.74
N GLU A 27 -10.86 1.44 -11.58
CA GLU A 27 -11.78 0.32 -11.40
C GLU A 27 -11.52 -0.47 -10.11
N SER A 28 -10.37 -0.31 -9.46
CA SER A 28 -10.07 -1.04 -8.23
C SER A 28 -10.75 -0.46 -6.99
N LEU A 29 -11.36 0.73 -7.05
CA LEU A 29 -12.07 1.34 -5.93
C LEU A 29 -13.56 1.45 -6.26
N HIS A 30 -14.37 0.78 -5.45
CA HIS A 30 -15.83 0.77 -5.60
C HIS A 30 -16.48 1.09 -4.27
N CYS A 31 -17.41 2.05 -4.25
CA CYS A 31 -18.21 2.35 -3.08
C CYS A 31 -19.70 2.27 -3.42
N GLN A 32 -20.45 1.48 -2.66
CA GLN A 32 -21.89 1.32 -2.81
C GLN A 32 -22.56 1.32 -1.44
N ASP A 33 -23.63 2.09 -1.27
CA ASP A 33 -24.43 2.18 -0.04
C ASP A 33 -23.63 2.46 1.26
N GLY A 34 -22.49 3.13 1.14
CA GLY A 34 -21.61 3.50 2.27
C GLY A 34 -20.51 2.47 2.57
N GLU A 35 -20.51 1.33 1.89
CA GLU A 35 -19.44 0.34 1.93
C GLU A 35 -18.46 0.61 0.79
N CYS A 36 -17.16 0.54 1.07
CA CYS A 36 -16.12 0.73 0.07
C CYS A 36 -15.21 -0.48 0.01
N PHE A 37 -14.87 -0.89 -1.20
CA PHE A 37 -13.98 -1.99 -1.49
C PHE A 37 -12.83 -1.50 -2.37
N PHE A 38 -11.61 -1.82 -1.95
CA PHE A 38 -10.41 -1.60 -2.74
C PHE A 38 -9.79 -2.94 -3.10
N ARG A 39 -9.67 -3.22 -4.40
CA ARG A 39 -9.17 -4.50 -4.96
C ARG A 39 -9.80 -5.74 -4.31
N GLY A 40 -11.10 -5.67 -4.01
CA GLY A 40 -11.89 -6.76 -3.41
C GLY A 40 -11.90 -6.84 -1.88
N TYR A 41 -11.17 -5.98 -1.16
CA TYR A 41 -11.17 -5.93 0.31
C TYR A 41 -11.92 -4.71 0.83
N GLU A 42 -12.64 -4.87 1.94
CA GLU A 42 -13.34 -3.75 2.58
C GLU A 42 -12.34 -2.72 3.13
N VAL A 43 -12.58 -1.44 2.83
CA VAL A 43 -11.82 -0.30 3.34
C VAL A 43 -12.77 0.70 3.99
N LYS A 44 -12.36 1.28 5.12
CA LYS A 44 -13.17 2.22 5.91
C LYS A 44 -12.44 3.53 6.11
N VAL A 45 -13.20 4.62 6.11
CA VAL A 45 -12.62 5.96 6.30
C VAL A 45 -11.92 6.03 7.66
N GLY A 46 -10.64 6.42 7.65
CA GLY A 46 -9.83 6.55 8.86
C GLY A 46 -9.37 5.22 9.47
N VAL A 47 -9.57 4.10 8.78
CA VAL A 47 -9.03 2.79 9.18
C VAL A 47 -8.02 2.35 8.13
N SER A 48 -6.75 2.31 8.51
CA SER A 48 -5.69 1.78 7.66
C SER A 48 -5.80 0.26 7.54
N VAL A 49 -5.60 -0.24 6.32
CA VAL A 49 -5.52 -1.68 6.03
C VAL A 49 -4.09 -2.01 5.64
N GLU A 50 -3.44 -2.86 6.42
CA GLU A 50 -2.08 -3.34 6.16
C GLU A 50 -2.13 -4.69 5.45
N MET A 51 -1.36 -4.83 4.37
CA MET A 51 -1.37 -6.00 3.49
C MET A 51 0.04 -6.58 3.38
N GLU A 52 0.14 -7.92 3.23
CA GLU A 52 1.38 -8.61 2.89
C GLU A 52 1.58 -8.66 1.37
N LYS A 53 0.50 -8.93 0.63
CA LYS A 53 0.52 -9.18 -0.81
C LYS A 53 -0.55 -8.36 -1.53
N PRO A 54 -0.16 -7.32 -2.29
CA PRO A 54 1.15 -6.67 -2.27
C PRO A 54 1.44 -6.05 -0.89
N CYS A 55 2.72 -5.85 -0.57
CA CYS A 55 3.14 -5.33 0.73
C CYS A 55 2.87 -3.82 0.79
N GLU A 56 1.66 -3.48 1.23
CA GLU A 56 1.10 -2.14 1.12
C GLU A 56 0.29 -1.75 2.38
N GLU A 57 0.14 -0.46 2.62
CA GLU A 57 -0.86 0.12 3.52
C GLU A 57 -1.83 0.97 2.71
N TRP A 58 -3.12 0.77 2.97
CA TRP A 58 -4.20 1.48 2.32
C TRP A 58 -4.93 2.37 3.32
N ASP A 59 -5.13 3.63 2.97
CA ASP A 59 -5.91 4.58 3.76
C ASP A 59 -7.01 5.18 2.89
N LEU A 60 -8.27 4.90 3.24
CA LEU A 60 -9.42 5.49 2.59
C LEU A 60 -9.68 6.88 3.18
N GLN A 61 -9.58 7.90 2.35
CA GLN A 61 -9.87 9.27 2.73
C GLN A 61 -11.14 9.78 2.08
N LYS A 62 -11.87 10.59 2.85
CA LYS A 62 -13.02 11.34 2.34
C LYS A 62 -12.49 12.57 1.59
N SER A 63 -12.49 12.51 0.26
CA SER A 63 -12.23 13.68 -0.58
C SER A 63 -13.53 14.43 -0.86
N GLU A 64 -13.42 15.71 -1.22
CA GLU A 64 -14.57 16.62 -1.41
C GLU A 64 -15.50 16.18 -2.54
N GLN A 65 -15.00 15.38 -3.49
CA GLN A 65 -15.73 14.98 -4.69
C GLN A 65 -16.06 13.48 -4.73
N TYR A 66 -15.12 12.63 -4.35
CA TYR A 66 -15.27 11.17 -4.36
C TYR A 66 -14.29 10.55 -3.35
N PRO A 67 -14.55 9.33 -2.83
CA PRO A 67 -13.59 8.62 -1.99
C PRO A 67 -12.28 8.36 -2.74
N GLU A 68 -11.17 8.47 -2.02
CA GLU A 68 -9.82 8.19 -2.53
C GLU A 68 -9.09 7.23 -1.60
N VAL A 69 -8.37 6.27 -2.17
CA VAL A 69 -7.49 5.38 -1.41
C VAL A 69 -6.05 5.80 -1.66
N PHE A 70 -5.35 6.08 -0.57
CA PHE A 70 -3.91 6.30 -0.56
C PHE A 70 -3.23 4.97 -0.29
N VAL A 71 -2.34 4.57 -1.19
CA VAL A 71 -1.58 3.32 -1.12
C VAL A 71 -0.12 3.66 -0.89
N LYS A 72 0.44 3.18 0.20
CA LYS A 72 1.89 3.15 0.45
C LYS A 72 2.38 1.71 0.28
N GLY A 73 3.59 1.51 -0.20
CA GLY A 73 4.21 0.18 -0.22
C GLY A 73 5.70 0.27 -0.55
N CYS A 74 6.43 -0.85 -0.46
CA CYS A 74 7.84 -0.91 -0.87
C CYS A 74 8.01 -0.88 -2.39
N ASP A 75 7.09 -1.50 -3.13
CA ASP A 75 7.17 -1.52 -4.59
C ASP A 75 6.55 -0.23 -5.16
N GLY A 76 7.33 0.53 -5.94
CA GLY A 76 6.83 1.69 -6.69
C GLY A 76 5.90 1.34 -7.87
N LYS A 77 5.43 0.08 -7.95
CA LYS A 77 4.55 -0.39 -9.03
C LYS A 77 3.10 -0.26 -8.60
N VAL A 78 2.33 0.48 -9.40
CA VAL A 78 0.87 0.58 -9.28
C VAL A 78 0.26 -0.78 -9.63
N VAL A 79 -0.27 -1.50 -8.65
CA VAL A 79 -1.01 -2.75 -8.88
C VAL A 79 -2.49 -2.43 -9.09
N SER A 80 -3.15 -3.08 -10.04
CA SER A 80 -4.59 -2.94 -10.27
C SER A 80 -5.33 -4.18 -9.76
N GLU A 81 -6.66 -4.10 -9.59
CA GLU A 81 -7.48 -5.28 -9.29
C GLU A 81 -7.27 -6.39 -10.33
N ARG A 82 -7.16 -6.04 -11.61
CA ARG A 82 -6.91 -6.99 -12.71
C ARG A 82 -5.58 -7.74 -12.57
N THR A 83 -4.65 -7.20 -11.79
CA THR A 83 -3.32 -7.77 -11.55
C THR A 83 -3.31 -8.72 -10.35
N LEU A 84 -4.29 -8.57 -9.44
CA LEU A 84 -4.42 -9.45 -8.28
C LEU A 84 -5.28 -10.68 -8.64
N PRO A 85 -4.90 -11.88 -8.19
CA PRO A 85 -5.85 -12.98 -8.10
C PRO A 85 -7.10 -12.55 -7.33
N LYS A 86 -8.26 -13.10 -7.69
CA LYS A 86 -9.58 -12.79 -7.10
C LYS A 86 -9.61 -12.88 -5.56
N TYR A 87 -8.71 -13.67 -4.98
CA TYR A 87 -8.46 -13.74 -3.55
C TYR A 87 -6.98 -14.07 -3.32
N ILE A 88 -6.34 -13.38 -2.39
CA ILE A 88 -4.94 -13.62 -2.03
C ILE A 88 -4.87 -13.85 -0.53
N ASP A 89 -4.43 -15.02 -0.11
CA ASP A 89 -4.17 -15.31 1.29
C ASP A 89 -3.11 -14.34 1.84
N GLN A 90 -3.49 -13.61 2.88
CA GLN A 90 -2.61 -12.68 3.61
C GLN A 90 -2.04 -13.39 4.83
N ASN A 91 -0.73 -13.21 5.06
CA ASN A 91 -0.13 -13.51 6.35
C ASN A 91 -0.24 -12.30 7.28
N GLU A 92 -1.21 -12.31 8.18
CA GLU A 92 -1.47 -11.22 9.14
C GLU A 92 -0.27 -10.90 10.05
N THR A 93 0.67 -11.83 10.22
CA THR A 93 1.87 -11.58 11.04
C THR A 93 3.01 -10.93 10.25
N ASN A 94 2.85 -10.74 8.93
CA ASN A 94 3.86 -10.20 8.04
C ASN A 94 3.24 -9.19 7.06
N VAL A 95 2.46 -8.25 7.56
CA VAL A 95 1.89 -7.15 6.77
C VAL A 95 2.84 -5.94 6.73
N TRP A 96 2.54 -4.94 5.91
CA TRP A 96 3.32 -3.70 5.87
C TRP A 96 3.36 -3.05 7.28
N PRO A 97 4.51 -2.53 7.76
CA PRO A 97 5.78 -2.41 7.06
C PRO A 97 6.75 -3.59 7.11
N SER A 98 6.38 -4.67 7.81
CA SER A 98 7.26 -5.80 8.06
C SER A 98 7.64 -6.56 6.79
N CYS A 99 6.70 -6.72 5.84
CA CYS A 99 6.95 -7.47 4.60
C CYS A 99 7.86 -6.78 3.57
N CYS A 100 8.32 -5.56 3.82
CA CYS A 100 9.25 -4.89 2.90
C CYS A 100 10.70 -5.25 3.10
N GLN A 101 11.04 -5.95 4.18
CA GLN A 101 12.39 -6.46 4.39
C GLN A 101 12.67 -7.61 3.40
N LYS A 102 13.19 -7.29 2.21
CA LYS A 102 13.71 -8.27 1.25
C LYS A 102 15.12 -7.92 0.79
#